data_AF-A0A6C1PIG0-F1
#
_entry.id   AF-A0A6C1PIG0-F1
#
_cell.length_a   1.000
_cell.length_b   1.000
_cell.length_c   1.000
_cell.angle_alpha   90.00
_cell.angle_beta   90.00
_cell.angle_gamma   90.00
#
_symmetry.space_group_name_H-M   'P 1'
#
loop_
_entity.id
_entity.type
_entity.pdbx_description
1 polymer ?
#
loop_
_entity_poly.entity_id
_entity_poly.type
_entity_poly.pdbx_seq_one_letter_code
_entity_poly.pdbx_strand_id
1 'polypeptide(L)'
;LFGRTSLTLCERSEEKRETGHLKASSSVGATSRALVQKAFDAGRYAIVSSTGVLPPALQGIWTGTWRPNWSGDFTLNGNVQSAVAASLPGNHHECLRATLDYLSGLIDDFRTSARELFAFRGIYVPWRASTHGQCHYAGYKDGHNAFPGTYWFAGTAWWAWFYYDYWLYTGDDEFFRTQLTPYFLEAADFYEDYLCVERDGRLVLVPSYSPENTPTGGHGLQPNATMTIASTRQLLRTLLTIGDRLGVDRARQERWRTVLAKMPDYTIDPSGALSEWAWPAVTNNDQHRHASHLYPVYDGVAPEVARSRELREACRVAIEKRLEYRRERNGAEMAFGLVQLGMSAAYLRDTALAYECVEWLTNGYWSPAMVSQHDPGDILNVDTSGGLPAVIMTMLVQSFEPQSPGAPWRISILPCLPREWPNGSLEGIRCRGGFEVSITWAAGALERLHVVTLRGERCQIEYRGRTEEAPFSDGRWVRASDGE
;
A
#
# COMPACT_ATOMS: atom_id res chain seq x y z
N LEU A 1 11.66 10.09 16.77
CA LEU A 1 10.95 9.25 15.78
C LEU A 1 11.50 7.83 15.79
N PHE A 2 12.74 7.59 15.35
CA PHE A 2 13.31 6.24 15.16
C PHE A 2 13.10 5.24 16.32
N GLY A 3 13.33 5.64 17.57
CA GLY A 3 13.19 4.77 18.74
C GLY A 3 11.76 4.37 19.15
N ARG A 4 10.72 4.79 18.43
CA ARG A 4 9.32 4.44 18.75
C ARG A 4 8.93 3.03 18.33
N THR A 5 9.62 2.45 17.36
CA THR A 5 9.37 1.08 16.89
C THR A 5 10.68 0.34 16.77
N SER A 6 10.69 -0.96 17.00
CA SER A 6 11.88 -1.82 16.86
C SER A 6 11.48 -3.21 16.36
N LEU A 7 12.38 -3.86 15.62
CA LEU A 7 12.26 -5.25 15.19
C LEU A 7 13.50 -6.00 15.67
N THR A 8 13.31 -7.13 16.34
CA THR A 8 14.41 -8.02 16.74
C THR A 8 14.19 -9.39 16.12
N LEU A 9 15.12 -9.85 15.28
CA LEU A 9 15.09 -11.18 14.64
C LEU A 9 16.35 -12.01 14.90
N CYS A 10 17.41 -11.39 15.39
CA CYS A 10 18.71 -12.02 15.62
C CYS A 10 19.30 -11.62 16.97
N GLU A 11 20.38 -12.31 17.38
CA GLU A 11 21.12 -11.89 18.56
C GLU A 11 21.92 -10.61 18.29
N ARG A 12 22.21 -9.86 19.35
CA ARG A 12 23.00 -8.62 19.28
C ARG A 12 24.42 -8.84 18.73
N SER A 13 24.97 -10.05 18.90
CA SER A 13 26.27 -10.45 18.35
C SER A 13 26.24 -10.53 16.82
N GLU A 14 25.13 -11.01 16.25
CA GLU A 14 24.91 -11.12 14.80
C GLU A 14 24.61 -9.75 14.17
N GLU A 15 23.80 -8.93 14.84
CA GLU A 15 23.44 -7.57 14.41
C GLU A 15 24.67 -6.66 14.19
N LYS A 16 25.68 -6.81 15.05
CA LYS A 16 26.94 -6.05 15.04
C LYS A 16 27.92 -6.46 13.96
N ARG A 17 27.67 -7.54 13.21
CA ARG A 17 28.52 -7.93 12.09
C ARG A 17 28.50 -6.84 11.02
N GLU A 18 29.62 -6.71 10.31
CA GLU A 18 29.74 -5.75 9.22
C GLU A 18 28.72 -6.04 8.12
N THR A 19 28.14 -4.97 7.56
CA THR A 19 27.12 -5.08 6.51
C THR A 19 27.60 -5.90 5.32
N GLY A 20 28.85 -5.72 4.89
CA GLY A 20 29.44 -6.48 3.79
C GLY A 20 29.44 -7.99 4.06
N HIS A 21 29.76 -8.39 5.30
CA HIS A 21 29.72 -9.79 5.70
C HIS A 21 28.29 -10.34 5.73
N LEU A 22 27.34 -9.60 6.30
CA LEU A 22 25.93 -10.00 6.32
C LEU A 22 25.38 -10.21 4.90
N LYS A 23 25.64 -9.27 3.99
CA LYS A 23 25.23 -9.38 2.58
C LYS A 23 25.89 -10.56 1.86
N ALA A 24 27.20 -10.77 2.08
CA ALA A 24 27.90 -11.90 1.47
C ALA A 24 27.42 -13.26 1.98
N SER A 25 26.92 -13.33 3.21
CA SER A 25 26.39 -14.54 3.85
C SER A 25 24.90 -14.78 3.63
N SER A 26 24.22 -13.92 2.85
CA SER A 26 22.76 -13.93 2.69
C SER A 26 22.38 -14.09 1.22
N SER A 27 21.38 -14.91 0.95
CA SER A 27 20.81 -15.11 -0.40
C SER A 27 19.33 -15.39 -0.30
N VAL A 28 18.60 -15.24 -1.42
CA VAL A 28 17.22 -15.73 -1.52
C VAL A 28 17.20 -17.24 -1.24
N GLY A 29 16.25 -17.70 -0.41
CA GLY A 29 16.17 -19.07 0.11
C GLY A 29 17.04 -19.34 1.36
N ALA A 30 17.94 -18.42 1.72
CA ALA A 30 18.79 -18.50 2.91
C ALA A 30 19.04 -17.09 3.49
N THR A 31 17.98 -16.29 3.58
CA THR A 31 18.10 -14.88 3.97
C THR A 31 18.53 -14.71 5.43
N SER A 32 19.56 -13.90 5.66
CA SER A 32 20.07 -13.60 7.00
C SER A 32 19.09 -12.74 7.79
N ARG A 33 18.63 -13.24 8.96
CA ARG A 33 17.76 -12.50 9.89
C ARG A 33 18.37 -11.17 10.34
N ALA A 34 19.68 -11.15 10.56
CA ALA A 34 20.40 -9.92 10.93
C ALA A 34 20.41 -8.90 9.77
N LEU A 35 20.45 -9.36 8.52
CA LEU A 35 20.32 -8.48 7.36
C LEU A 35 18.90 -7.95 7.20
N VAL A 36 17.87 -8.78 7.41
CA VAL A 36 16.46 -8.34 7.43
C VAL A 36 16.25 -7.23 8.47
N GLN A 37 16.71 -7.44 9.71
CA GLN A 37 16.62 -6.44 10.77
C GLN A 37 17.38 -5.15 10.40
N LYS A 38 18.60 -5.26 9.88
CA LYS A 38 19.39 -4.10 9.45
C LYS A 38 18.72 -3.34 8.30
N ALA A 39 18.11 -4.04 7.34
CA ALA A 39 17.39 -3.43 6.21
C ALA A 39 16.09 -2.75 6.68
N PHE A 40 15.36 -3.35 7.61
CA PHE A 40 14.19 -2.76 8.25
C PHE A 40 14.53 -1.43 8.94
N ASP A 41 15.61 -1.41 9.72
CA ASP A 41 16.08 -0.22 10.43
C ASP A 41 16.64 0.83 9.47
N ALA A 42 17.45 0.43 8.48
CA ALA A 42 17.99 1.34 7.47
C ALA A 42 16.87 2.03 6.67
N GLY A 43 15.82 1.28 6.30
CA GLY A 43 14.68 1.84 5.57
C GLY A 43 13.90 2.87 6.39
N ARG A 44 13.56 2.53 7.63
CA ARG A 44 12.91 3.47 8.56
C ARG A 44 13.75 4.71 8.81
N TYR A 45 15.06 4.54 8.98
CA TYR A 45 16.00 5.66 9.13
C TYR A 45 16.00 6.56 7.89
N ALA A 46 16.03 5.97 6.69
CA ALA A 46 16.06 6.73 5.44
C ALA A 46 14.80 7.59 5.25
N ILE A 47 13.61 7.03 5.49
CA ILE A 47 12.35 7.77 5.38
C ILE A 47 12.30 8.91 6.42
N VAL A 48 12.62 8.61 7.68
CA VAL A 48 12.65 9.64 8.74
C VAL A 48 13.65 10.76 8.42
N SER A 49 14.81 10.42 7.84
CA SER A 49 15.87 11.40 7.54
C SER A 49 15.64 12.20 6.26
N SER A 50 14.75 11.74 5.38
CA SER A 50 14.43 12.39 4.11
C SER A 50 13.04 13.03 4.08
N THR A 51 12.32 12.99 5.20
CA THR A 51 11.02 13.67 5.35
C THR A 51 11.17 14.89 6.24
N GLY A 52 10.67 16.04 5.77
CA GLY A 52 10.69 17.30 6.51
C GLY A 52 9.39 18.07 6.27
N VAL A 53 9.51 19.29 5.74
CA VAL A 53 8.34 20.05 5.23
C VAL A 53 7.75 19.37 3.98
N LEU A 54 8.59 18.65 3.22
CA LEU A 54 8.21 17.89 2.05
C LEU A 54 8.33 16.39 2.32
N PRO A 55 7.54 15.55 1.61
CA PRO A 55 7.74 14.10 1.61
C PRO A 55 9.10 13.71 1.05
N PRO A 56 9.51 12.44 1.26
CA PRO A 56 10.69 11.93 0.59
C PRO A 56 10.43 11.89 -0.93
N ALA A 57 11.28 12.57 -1.71
CA ALA A 57 11.28 12.43 -3.16
C ALA A 57 11.78 11.03 -3.55
N LEU A 58 11.80 10.68 -4.84
CA LEU A 58 12.25 9.34 -5.29
C LEU A 58 13.61 8.94 -4.68
N GLN A 59 14.54 9.88 -4.55
CA GLN A 59 15.87 9.66 -4.00
C GLN A 59 16.02 10.10 -2.53
N GLY A 60 14.90 10.29 -1.82
CA GLY A 60 14.87 10.96 -0.52
C GLY A 60 15.31 12.41 -0.66
N ILE A 61 16.44 12.76 -0.04
CA ILE A 61 17.12 14.06 -0.19
C ILE A 61 18.54 13.91 -0.77
N TRP A 62 18.90 12.70 -1.20
CA TRP A 62 20.27 12.36 -1.60
C TRP A 62 20.39 12.27 -3.10
N THR A 63 20.97 13.30 -3.71
CA THR A 63 21.33 13.27 -5.13
C THR A 63 22.71 13.87 -5.34
N GLY A 64 23.47 13.29 -6.26
CA GLY A 64 24.80 13.76 -6.67
C GLY A 64 24.83 14.25 -8.12
N THR A 65 23.67 14.44 -8.74
CA THR A 65 23.52 14.73 -10.17
C THR A 65 22.47 15.80 -10.41
N TRP A 66 22.65 16.56 -11.49
CA TRP A 66 21.66 17.52 -12.00
C TRP A 66 20.51 16.86 -12.75
N ARG A 67 20.66 15.59 -13.13
CA ARG A 67 19.67 14.81 -13.88
C ARG A 67 19.43 13.48 -13.18
N PRO A 68 18.80 13.51 -11.98
CA PRO A 68 18.43 12.27 -11.30
C PRO A 68 17.43 11.46 -12.14
N ASN A 69 17.43 10.14 -11.96
CA ASN A 69 16.48 9.25 -12.63
C ASN A 69 15.04 9.68 -12.32
N TRP A 70 14.22 9.74 -13.36
CA TRP A 70 12.85 10.27 -13.34
C TRP A 70 12.74 11.66 -12.68
N SER A 71 13.75 12.51 -12.89
CA SER A 71 13.81 13.86 -12.34
C SER A 71 13.86 13.94 -10.81
N GLY A 72 14.01 12.80 -10.12
CA GLY A 72 13.96 12.75 -8.66
C GLY A 72 12.67 13.38 -8.12
N ASP A 73 11.58 13.32 -8.88
CA ASP A 73 10.32 13.97 -8.57
C ASP A 73 9.47 13.14 -7.60
N PHE A 74 8.16 13.40 -7.56
CA PHE A 74 7.21 12.59 -6.80
C PHE A 74 6.38 11.76 -7.77
N THR A 75 6.80 10.50 -8.00
CA THR A 75 5.99 9.53 -8.75
C THR A 75 4.88 8.98 -7.85
N LEU A 76 3.65 9.41 -8.15
CA LEU A 76 2.44 9.21 -7.36
C LEU A 76 1.63 7.98 -7.78
N ASN A 77 2.17 7.06 -8.59
CA ASN A 77 1.50 5.82 -9.00
C ASN A 77 2.13 4.53 -8.42
N GLY A 78 2.93 4.65 -7.38
CA GLY A 78 3.50 3.49 -6.67
C GLY A 78 4.71 3.84 -5.79
N ASN A 79 5.68 4.60 -6.29
CA ASN A 79 6.93 4.86 -5.58
C ASN A 79 6.73 5.61 -4.28
N VAL A 80 6.06 6.78 -4.31
CA VAL A 80 5.85 7.59 -3.10
C VAL A 80 4.97 6.84 -2.11
N GLN A 81 3.91 6.17 -2.58
CA GLN A 81 3.07 5.30 -1.73
C GLN A 81 3.91 4.26 -0.98
N SER A 82 4.84 3.61 -1.68
CA SER A 82 5.70 2.58 -1.08
C SER A 82 6.70 3.18 -0.11
N ALA A 83 7.28 4.34 -0.44
CA ALA A 83 8.18 5.07 0.44
C ALA A 83 7.51 5.48 1.77
N VAL A 84 6.21 5.77 1.75
CA VAL A 84 5.48 6.21 2.96
C VAL A 84 4.64 5.10 3.61
N ALA A 85 4.54 3.91 3.02
CA ALA A 85 3.68 2.81 3.47
C ALA A 85 3.93 2.40 4.93
N ALA A 86 5.18 2.41 5.39
CA ALA A 86 5.53 2.07 6.77
C ALA A 86 5.35 3.23 7.76
N SER A 87 5.00 4.43 7.33
CA SER A 87 4.97 5.61 8.19
C SER A 87 3.92 5.50 9.29
N LEU A 88 2.71 5.06 8.93
CA LEU A 88 1.64 4.84 9.90
C LEU A 88 1.92 3.63 10.81
N PRO A 89 2.08 2.39 10.31
CA PRO A 89 2.31 1.23 11.17
C PRO A 89 3.64 1.32 11.94
N GLY A 90 4.65 2.01 11.43
CA GLY A 90 5.94 2.23 12.08
C GLY A 90 6.00 3.40 13.06
N ASN A 91 4.83 3.93 13.48
CA ASN A 91 4.69 4.99 14.48
C ASN A 91 5.44 6.30 14.13
N HIS A 92 5.48 6.61 12.84
CA HIS A 92 6.05 7.83 12.23
C HIS A 92 4.99 8.57 11.41
N HIS A 93 3.79 8.72 11.96
CA HIS A 93 2.65 9.37 11.29
C HIS A 93 2.96 10.80 10.83
N GLU A 94 3.92 11.48 11.47
CA GLU A 94 4.45 12.77 11.04
C GLU A 94 5.06 12.73 9.62
N CYS A 95 5.66 11.60 9.22
CA CYS A 95 6.21 11.43 7.88
C CYS A 95 5.11 11.36 6.81
N LEU A 96 4.02 10.63 7.08
CA LEU A 96 2.87 10.64 6.16
C LEU A 96 2.17 12.00 6.17
N ARG A 97 2.09 12.67 7.32
CA ARG A 97 1.50 14.01 7.41
C ARG A 97 2.18 14.99 6.44
N ALA A 98 3.51 14.99 6.37
CA ALA A 98 4.25 15.83 5.41
C ALA A 98 3.87 15.53 3.95
N THR A 99 3.66 14.26 3.60
CA THR A 99 3.17 13.87 2.26
C THR A 99 1.77 14.42 1.97
N LEU A 100 0.86 14.30 2.94
CA LEU A 100 -0.53 14.76 2.80
C LEU A 100 -0.61 16.29 2.76
N ASP A 101 0.21 16.99 3.55
CA ASP A 101 0.32 18.45 3.51
C ASP A 101 0.86 18.92 2.15
N TYR A 102 1.87 18.25 1.59
CA TYR A 102 2.38 18.52 0.25
C TYR A 102 1.29 18.34 -0.82
N LEU A 103 0.57 17.21 -0.80
CA LEU A 103 -0.52 16.97 -1.76
C LEU A 103 -1.67 17.96 -1.59
N SER A 104 -2.01 18.33 -0.35
CA SER A 104 -3.02 19.37 -0.06
C SER A 104 -2.60 20.73 -0.59
N GLY A 105 -1.30 21.04 -0.58
CA GLY A 105 -0.73 22.24 -1.18
C GLY A 105 -0.84 22.31 -2.71
N LEU A 106 -1.10 21.18 -3.37
CA LEU A 106 -1.25 21.07 -4.83
C LEU A 106 -2.71 21.00 -5.31
N ILE A 107 -3.69 21.16 -4.41
CA ILE A 107 -5.11 20.98 -4.74
C ILE A 107 -5.58 21.89 -5.88
N ASP A 108 -5.11 23.14 -5.95
CA ASP A 108 -5.49 24.06 -7.03
C ASP A 108 -4.98 23.61 -8.40
N ASP A 109 -3.82 22.95 -8.45
CA ASP A 109 -3.30 22.34 -9.67
C ASP A 109 -4.10 21.10 -10.07
N PHE A 110 -4.54 20.31 -9.08
CA PHE A 110 -5.40 19.14 -9.32
C PHE A 110 -6.79 19.56 -9.83
N ARG A 111 -7.36 20.64 -9.30
CA ARG A 111 -8.60 21.26 -9.81
C ARG A 111 -8.42 21.77 -11.23
N THR A 112 -7.30 22.44 -11.51
CA THR A 112 -6.98 22.93 -12.85
C THR A 112 -6.87 21.77 -13.83
N SER A 113 -6.18 20.69 -13.46
CA SER A 113 -6.05 19.52 -14.32
C SER A 113 -7.40 18.83 -14.59
N ALA A 114 -8.25 18.67 -13.57
CA ALA A 114 -9.59 18.10 -13.74
C ALA A 114 -10.45 18.91 -14.72
N ARG A 115 -10.47 20.24 -14.56
CA ARG A 115 -11.26 21.15 -15.39
C ARG A 115 -10.72 21.26 -16.82
N GLU A 116 -9.44 21.53 -16.99
CA GLU A 116 -8.87 21.86 -18.29
C GLU A 116 -8.66 20.62 -19.18
N LEU A 117 -8.39 19.45 -18.60
CA LEU A 117 -8.14 18.22 -19.38
C LEU A 117 -9.41 17.41 -19.64
N PHE A 118 -10.35 17.37 -18.69
CA PHE A 118 -11.50 16.48 -18.74
C PHE A 118 -12.85 17.19 -18.67
N ALA A 119 -12.86 18.51 -18.41
CA ALA A 119 -14.08 19.26 -18.09
C ALA A 119 -14.85 18.67 -16.90
N PHE A 120 -14.15 18.02 -15.96
CA PHE A 120 -14.73 17.45 -14.75
C PHE A 120 -14.62 18.42 -13.58
N ARG A 121 -15.57 18.33 -12.65
CA ARG A 121 -15.51 18.98 -11.34
C ARG A 121 -14.46 18.28 -10.46
N GLY A 122 -14.16 18.91 -9.32
CA GLY A 122 -13.34 18.30 -8.28
C GLY A 122 -11.84 18.30 -8.60
N ILE A 123 -11.15 17.24 -8.18
CA ILE A 123 -9.68 17.12 -8.26
C ILE A 123 -9.22 15.89 -9.04
N TYR A 124 -8.14 16.07 -9.80
CA TYR A 124 -7.42 15.00 -10.48
C TYR A 124 -5.96 14.96 -9.99
N VAL A 125 -5.57 13.87 -9.32
CA VAL A 125 -4.18 13.66 -8.91
C VAL A 125 -3.40 13.02 -10.07
N PRO A 126 -2.39 13.70 -10.64
CA PRO A 126 -1.58 13.12 -11.70
C PRO A 126 -0.68 12.00 -11.17
N TRP A 127 -0.21 11.16 -12.08
CA TRP A 127 0.78 10.12 -11.78
C TRP A 127 2.16 10.64 -11.35
N ARG A 128 2.47 11.92 -11.57
CA ARG A 128 3.74 12.57 -11.21
C ARG A 128 3.48 14.00 -10.73
N ALA A 129 4.23 14.47 -9.73
CA ALA A 129 4.20 15.85 -9.25
C ALA A 129 5.60 16.34 -8.88
N SER A 130 5.79 17.66 -8.78
CA SER A 130 7.05 18.28 -8.36
C SER A 130 6.79 19.56 -7.55
N THR A 131 7.28 20.72 -7.98
CA THR A 131 6.88 22.01 -7.38
C THR A 131 5.46 22.42 -7.74
N HIS A 132 4.80 21.68 -8.64
CA HIS A 132 3.39 21.82 -9.01
C HIS A 132 2.76 20.44 -9.23
N GLY A 133 1.44 20.39 -9.20
CA GLY A 133 0.59 19.22 -9.43
C GLY A 133 -0.08 19.17 -10.80
N GLN A 134 0.27 20.09 -11.71
CA GLN A 134 -0.38 20.16 -13.03
C GLN A 134 0.04 18.99 -13.92
N CYS A 135 -0.95 18.33 -14.54
CA CYS A 135 -0.71 17.22 -15.44
C CYS A 135 -0.29 17.70 -16.84
N HIS A 136 0.99 18.10 -16.99
CA HIS A 136 1.55 18.50 -18.29
C HIS A 136 1.99 17.32 -19.17
N TYR A 137 2.00 16.11 -18.61
CA TYR A 137 2.54 14.91 -19.27
C TYR A 137 1.42 14.06 -19.86
N ALA A 138 1.04 14.34 -21.12
CA ALA A 138 0.08 13.53 -21.88
C ALA A 138 0.47 12.03 -21.93
N GLY A 139 1.78 11.76 -21.90
CA GLY A 139 2.36 10.44 -21.69
C GLY A 139 3.88 10.48 -21.60
N TYR A 140 4.50 9.40 -21.11
CA TYR A 140 5.95 9.18 -21.17
C TYR A 140 6.24 8.11 -22.22
N LYS A 141 7.29 8.30 -23.01
CA LYS A 141 7.75 7.29 -23.95
C LYS A 141 9.08 6.73 -23.47
N ASP A 142 9.08 5.45 -23.11
CA ASP A 142 10.29 4.69 -22.80
C ASP A 142 10.57 3.70 -23.93
N GLY A 143 11.51 4.05 -24.81
CA GLY A 143 11.78 3.26 -26.03
C GLY A 143 10.53 3.10 -26.90
N HIS A 144 9.98 1.89 -26.97
CA HIS A 144 8.77 1.57 -27.75
C HIS A 144 7.46 1.70 -26.96
N ASN A 145 7.52 1.84 -25.63
CA ASN A 145 6.33 1.92 -24.79
C ASN A 145 5.89 3.37 -24.59
N ALA A 146 4.62 3.65 -24.90
CA ALA A 146 3.98 4.92 -24.58
C ALA A 146 3.03 4.70 -23.39
N PHE A 147 3.32 5.34 -22.26
CA PHE A 147 2.49 5.27 -21.06
C PHE A 147 1.47 6.42 -21.06
N PRO A 148 0.17 6.14 -21.22
CA PRO A 148 -0.88 7.15 -21.25
C PRO A 148 -1.25 7.62 -19.83
N GLY A 149 -0.25 8.07 -19.07
CA GLY A 149 -0.36 8.39 -17.63
C GLY A 149 -1.39 9.46 -17.27
N THR A 150 -1.75 10.34 -18.22
CA THR A 150 -2.87 11.30 -18.05
C THR A 150 -4.21 10.61 -17.81
N TYR A 151 -4.38 9.36 -18.24
CA TYR A 151 -5.62 8.60 -18.05
C TYR A 151 -5.57 7.66 -16.85
N TRP A 152 -4.59 7.85 -15.96
CA TRP A 152 -4.48 7.10 -14.71
C TRP A 152 -5.38 7.69 -13.62
N PHE A 153 -6.69 7.46 -13.72
CA PHE A 153 -7.65 8.08 -12.80
C PHE A 153 -7.65 7.46 -11.42
N ALA A 154 -7.11 6.25 -11.25
CA ALA A 154 -7.03 5.56 -9.96
C ALA A 154 -6.23 6.33 -8.90
N GLY A 155 -5.35 7.28 -9.30
CA GLY A 155 -4.54 8.06 -8.38
C GLY A 155 -5.33 8.89 -7.38
N THR A 156 -6.41 9.54 -7.84
CA THR A 156 -7.27 10.35 -6.96
C THR A 156 -7.91 9.48 -5.88
N ALA A 157 -8.47 8.32 -6.22
CA ALA A 157 -9.04 7.42 -5.23
C ALA A 157 -7.98 6.74 -4.34
N TRP A 158 -6.80 6.41 -4.86
CA TRP A 158 -5.76 5.78 -4.05
C TRP A 158 -5.21 6.74 -3.00
N TRP A 159 -4.94 8.00 -3.36
CA TRP A 159 -4.51 8.98 -2.37
C TRP A 159 -5.60 9.30 -1.35
N ALA A 160 -6.88 9.27 -1.72
CA ALA A 160 -7.99 9.37 -0.76
C ALA A 160 -7.85 8.34 0.38
N TRP A 161 -7.39 7.12 0.08
CA TRP A 161 -7.15 6.11 1.09
C TRP A 161 -6.07 6.53 2.09
N PHE A 162 -4.96 7.13 1.66
CA PHE A 162 -3.93 7.62 2.59
C PHE A 162 -4.42 8.75 3.51
N TYR A 163 -5.27 9.67 3.02
CA TYR A 163 -5.94 10.65 3.87
C TYR A 163 -6.83 9.97 4.91
N TYR A 164 -7.64 9.01 4.48
CA TYR A 164 -8.52 8.27 5.37
C TYR A 164 -7.73 7.48 6.41
N ASP A 165 -6.70 6.77 5.99
CA ASP A 165 -5.90 5.92 6.85
C ASP A 165 -5.13 6.75 7.90
N TYR A 166 -4.61 7.92 7.53
CA TYR A 166 -4.03 8.84 8.50
C TYR A 166 -5.01 9.17 9.62
N TRP A 167 -6.27 9.49 9.29
CA TRP A 167 -7.31 9.73 10.29
C TRP A 167 -7.64 8.47 11.11
N LEU A 168 -7.69 7.27 10.49
CA LEU A 168 -7.93 6.02 11.22
C LEU A 168 -6.84 5.74 12.27
N TYR A 169 -5.58 6.04 11.97
CA TYR A 169 -4.45 5.83 12.89
C TYR A 169 -4.30 6.93 13.95
N THR A 170 -4.67 8.17 13.63
CA THR A 170 -4.42 9.34 14.50
C THR A 170 -5.63 9.79 15.28
N GLY A 171 -6.83 9.70 14.70
CA GLY A 171 -8.02 10.36 15.23
C GLY A 171 -7.96 11.89 15.16
N ASP A 172 -7.13 12.46 14.28
CA ASP A 172 -6.97 13.91 14.13
C ASP A 172 -8.24 14.53 13.49
N ASP A 173 -9.14 15.04 14.32
CA ASP A 173 -10.39 15.66 13.91
C ASP A 173 -10.18 17.01 13.19
N GLU A 174 -9.08 17.70 13.45
CA GLU A 174 -8.73 18.92 12.72
C GLU A 174 -8.31 18.59 11.30
N PHE A 175 -7.43 17.60 11.11
CA PHE A 175 -7.07 17.07 9.80
C PHE A 175 -8.30 16.54 9.06
N PHE A 176 -9.18 15.83 9.76
CA PHE A 176 -10.44 15.35 9.18
C PHE A 176 -11.23 16.50 8.55
N ARG A 177 -11.42 17.60 9.29
CA ARG A 177 -12.21 18.76 8.84
C ARG A 177 -11.51 19.58 7.76
N THR A 178 -10.20 19.80 7.90
CA THR A 178 -9.47 20.80 7.12
C THR A 178 -8.84 20.27 5.84
N GLN A 179 -8.50 18.99 5.78
CA GLN A 179 -7.83 18.37 4.63
C GLN A 179 -8.61 17.20 4.06
N LEU A 180 -8.96 16.21 4.90
CA LEU A 180 -9.67 15.01 4.44
C LEU A 180 -11.04 15.36 3.85
N THR A 181 -11.85 16.15 4.56
CA THR A 181 -13.21 16.49 4.11
C THR A 181 -13.24 17.16 2.73
N PRO A 182 -12.51 18.28 2.48
CA PRO A 182 -12.52 18.89 1.15
C PRO A 182 -11.96 17.95 0.08
N TYR A 183 -10.89 17.20 0.37
CA TYR A 183 -10.33 16.22 -0.56
C TYR A 183 -11.37 15.18 -1.00
N PHE A 184 -12.09 14.58 -0.04
CA PHE A 184 -13.09 13.55 -0.32
C PHE A 184 -14.29 14.07 -1.10
N LEU A 185 -14.78 15.28 -0.78
CA LEU A 185 -15.90 15.89 -1.51
C LEU A 185 -15.53 16.19 -2.96
N GLU A 186 -14.31 16.69 -3.20
CA GLU A 186 -13.83 17.00 -4.55
C GLU A 186 -13.42 15.75 -5.33
N ALA A 187 -12.88 14.72 -4.66
CA ALA A 187 -12.70 13.42 -5.28
C ALA A 187 -14.05 12.84 -5.71
N ALA A 188 -15.09 12.94 -4.87
CA ALA A 188 -16.43 12.49 -5.23
C ALA A 188 -16.99 13.24 -6.44
N ASP A 189 -16.81 14.57 -6.52
CA ASP A 189 -17.20 15.37 -7.68
C ASP A 189 -16.52 14.89 -8.98
N PHE A 190 -15.22 14.60 -8.94
CA PHE A 190 -14.47 14.07 -10.08
C PHE A 190 -15.02 12.72 -10.55
N TYR A 191 -15.22 11.78 -9.63
CA TYR A 191 -15.72 10.45 -9.98
C TYR A 191 -17.19 10.45 -10.41
N GLU A 192 -18.02 11.37 -9.91
CA GLU A 192 -19.40 11.54 -10.38
C GLU A 192 -19.45 11.93 -11.87
N ASP A 193 -18.54 12.80 -12.32
CA ASP A 193 -18.45 13.22 -13.72
C ASP A 193 -17.77 12.16 -14.60
N TYR A 194 -16.83 11.39 -14.04
CA TYR A 194 -16.16 10.29 -14.74
C TYR A 194 -17.08 9.09 -15.02
N LEU A 195 -17.94 8.71 -14.08
CA LEU A 195 -18.73 7.47 -14.11
C LEU A 195 -19.94 7.51 -15.05
N CYS A 196 -20.02 8.43 -16.01
CA CYS A 196 -21.22 8.65 -16.83
C CYS A 196 -21.46 7.64 -17.96
N VAL A 197 -20.67 6.59 -18.12
CA VAL A 197 -20.81 5.65 -19.24
C VAL A 197 -21.52 4.37 -18.81
N GLU A 198 -22.79 4.21 -19.23
CA GLU A 198 -23.54 2.97 -19.07
C GLU A 198 -23.56 2.17 -20.38
N ARG A 199 -23.33 0.86 -20.30
CA ARG A 199 -23.55 -0.11 -21.38
C ARG A 199 -24.24 -1.34 -20.81
N ASP A 200 -25.36 -1.74 -21.40
CA ASP A 200 -26.14 -2.93 -20.98
C ASP A 200 -26.50 -2.92 -19.47
N GLY A 201 -26.75 -1.72 -18.91
CA GLY A 201 -27.11 -1.52 -17.50
C GLY A 201 -25.93 -1.55 -16.51
N ARG A 202 -24.70 -1.71 -16.98
CA ARG A 202 -23.46 -1.65 -16.16
C ARG A 202 -22.63 -0.41 -16.50
N LEU A 203 -21.89 0.08 -15.52
CA LEU A 203 -20.93 1.15 -15.73
C LEU A 203 -19.71 0.64 -16.49
N VAL A 204 -19.13 1.47 -17.34
CA VAL A 204 -17.86 1.21 -18.03
C VAL A 204 -16.89 2.34 -17.70
N LEU A 205 -15.70 1.99 -17.22
CA LEU A 205 -14.66 2.93 -16.87
C LEU A 205 -13.79 3.20 -18.10
N VAL A 206 -14.06 4.33 -18.78
CA VAL A 206 -13.35 4.75 -20.00
C VAL A 206 -13.20 6.28 -20.01
N PRO A 207 -11.99 6.83 -20.28
CA PRO A 207 -10.73 6.11 -20.44
C PRO A 207 -10.27 5.45 -19.13
N SER A 208 -9.41 4.42 -19.22
CA SER A 208 -8.84 3.75 -18.06
C SER A 208 -7.46 3.17 -18.39
N TYR A 209 -6.59 3.09 -17.39
CA TYR A 209 -5.20 2.67 -17.57
C TYR A 209 -4.68 1.89 -16.35
N SER A 210 -4.03 0.76 -16.60
CA SER A 210 -3.29 -0.01 -15.58
C SER A 210 -1.81 0.33 -15.68
N PRO A 211 -1.24 1.11 -14.73
CA PRO A 211 0.15 1.54 -14.83
C PRO A 211 1.09 0.35 -14.58
N GLU A 212 2.23 0.21 -15.24
CA GLU A 212 2.58 0.77 -16.56
C GLU A 212 2.50 -0.33 -17.63
N ASN A 213 1.48 -1.18 -17.50
CA ASN A 213 1.37 -2.39 -18.30
C ASN A 213 0.58 -2.15 -19.59
N THR A 214 0.85 -3.00 -20.58
CA THR A 214 0.11 -3.07 -21.83
C THR A 214 -0.34 -4.52 -22.02
N PRO A 215 -1.60 -4.77 -22.37
CA PRO A 215 -2.09 -6.13 -22.59
C PRO A 215 -1.36 -6.79 -23.76
N THR A 216 -1.31 -8.12 -23.75
CA THR A 216 -0.66 -8.88 -24.82
C THR A 216 -1.32 -8.56 -26.17
N GLY A 217 -0.56 -7.99 -27.11
CA GLY A 217 -1.04 -7.64 -28.44
C GLY A 217 -1.99 -6.43 -28.50
N GLY A 218 -2.15 -5.67 -27.42
CA GLY A 218 -3.03 -4.50 -27.37
C GLY A 218 -2.32 -3.19 -27.03
N HIS A 219 -3.11 -2.17 -26.67
CA HIS A 219 -2.64 -0.84 -26.26
C HIS A 219 -2.89 -0.61 -24.76
N GLY A 220 -2.08 0.18 -24.07
CA GLY A 220 -2.19 0.37 -22.60
C GLY A 220 -3.49 1.03 -22.14
N LEU A 221 -4.10 1.88 -22.97
CA LEU A 221 -5.42 2.47 -22.73
C LEU A 221 -6.51 1.43 -23.03
N GLN A 222 -7.07 0.83 -21.97
CA GLN A 222 -8.13 -0.18 -22.06
C GLN A 222 -9.25 0.16 -21.07
N PRO A 223 -10.51 -0.12 -21.40
CA PRO A 223 -11.60 0.03 -20.44
C PRO A 223 -11.37 -0.84 -19.20
N ASN A 224 -11.96 -0.44 -18.08
CA ASN A 224 -12.10 -1.31 -16.91
C ASN A 224 -10.77 -1.90 -16.39
N ALA A 225 -9.71 -1.09 -16.32
CA ALA A 225 -8.52 -1.53 -15.58
C ALA A 225 -8.93 -1.85 -14.14
N THR A 226 -8.53 -3.02 -13.64
CA THR A 226 -8.98 -3.53 -12.33
C THR A 226 -8.58 -2.58 -11.20
N MET A 227 -7.43 -1.91 -11.31
CA MET A 227 -7.02 -0.87 -10.38
C MET A 227 -8.03 0.28 -10.29
N THR A 228 -8.52 0.79 -11.43
CA THR A 228 -9.51 1.88 -11.48
C THR A 228 -10.84 1.43 -10.89
N ILE A 229 -11.29 0.21 -11.20
CA ILE A 229 -12.51 -0.37 -10.59
C ILE A 229 -12.34 -0.43 -9.08
N ALA A 230 -11.26 -1.03 -8.60
CA ALA A 230 -11.04 -1.29 -7.19
C ALA A 230 -10.90 -0.02 -6.35
N SER A 231 -10.08 0.93 -6.81
CA SER A 231 -9.88 2.23 -6.15
C SER A 231 -11.17 3.05 -6.12
N THR A 232 -11.93 3.10 -7.22
CA THR A 232 -13.24 3.78 -7.25
C THR A 232 -14.23 3.15 -6.27
N ARG A 233 -14.31 1.81 -6.23
CA ARG A 233 -15.18 1.09 -5.28
C ARG A 233 -14.77 1.37 -3.83
N GLN A 234 -13.46 1.44 -3.55
CA GLN A 234 -12.96 1.80 -2.22
C GLN A 234 -13.34 3.23 -1.84
N LEU A 235 -13.12 4.21 -2.73
CA LEU A 235 -13.49 5.60 -2.51
C LEU A 235 -14.99 5.75 -2.20
N LEU A 236 -15.86 5.17 -3.04
CA LEU A 236 -17.32 5.23 -2.85
C LEU A 236 -17.76 4.60 -1.53
N ARG A 237 -17.14 3.48 -1.12
CA ARG A 237 -17.41 2.86 0.19
C ARG A 237 -16.98 3.75 1.34
N THR A 238 -15.78 4.32 1.28
CA THR A 238 -15.30 5.23 2.31
C THR A 238 -16.21 6.46 2.40
N LEU A 239 -16.60 7.05 1.27
CA LEU A 239 -17.58 8.14 1.21
C LEU A 239 -18.92 7.78 1.86
N LEU A 240 -19.38 6.53 1.73
CA LEU A 240 -20.59 6.04 2.40
C LEU A 240 -20.36 5.79 3.90
N THR A 241 -19.17 5.34 4.31
CA THR A 241 -18.81 5.10 5.71
C THR A 241 -18.75 6.41 6.50
N ILE A 242 -18.15 7.46 5.95
CA ILE A 242 -17.99 8.75 6.63
C ILE A 242 -18.92 9.85 6.10
N GLY A 243 -19.88 9.53 5.23
CA GLY A 243 -20.73 10.49 4.52
C GLY A 243 -21.50 11.44 5.45
N ASP A 244 -22.08 10.92 6.52
CA ASP A 244 -22.79 11.74 7.52
C ASP A 244 -21.85 12.73 8.21
N ARG A 245 -20.61 12.31 8.49
CA ARG A 245 -19.58 13.15 9.12
C ARG A 245 -19.01 14.20 8.17
N LEU A 246 -18.99 13.89 6.87
CA LEU A 246 -18.64 14.82 5.80
C LEU A 246 -19.77 15.84 5.52
N GLY A 247 -20.96 15.67 6.12
CA GLY A 247 -22.11 16.54 5.86
C GLY A 247 -22.80 16.26 4.52
N VAL A 248 -22.63 15.06 3.97
CA VAL A 248 -23.22 14.67 2.68
C VAL A 248 -24.68 14.28 2.86
N ASP A 249 -25.58 14.85 2.04
CA ASP A 249 -27.00 14.54 2.10
C ASP A 249 -27.32 13.09 1.69
N ARG A 250 -28.45 12.58 2.19
CA ARG A 250 -28.90 11.20 1.94
C ARG A 250 -29.12 10.89 0.46
N ALA A 251 -29.54 11.87 -0.35
CA ALA A 251 -29.81 11.65 -1.77
C ALA A 251 -28.50 11.43 -2.55
N ARG A 252 -27.44 12.15 -2.22
CA ARG A 252 -26.09 11.96 -2.78
C ARG A 252 -25.49 10.62 -2.35
N GLN A 253 -25.62 10.25 -1.07
CA GLN A 253 -25.22 8.92 -0.61
C GLN A 253 -25.98 7.80 -1.34
N GLU A 254 -27.28 7.96 -1.60
CA GLU A 254 -28.06 6.93 -2.32
C GLU A 254 -27.63 6.79 -3.78
N ARG A 255 -27.25 7.90 -4.44
CA ARG A 255 -26.62 7.84 -5.77
C ARG A 255 -25.33 7.03 -5.73
N TRP A 256 -24.48 7.23 -4.74
CA TRP A 256 -23.24 6.45 -4.60
C TRP A 256 -23.50 4.96 -4.34
N ARG A 257 -24.53 4.60 -3.56
CA ARG A 257 -24.95 3.19 -3.39
C ARG A 257 -25.37 2.58 -4.72
N THR A 258 -26.17 3.32 -5.50
CA THR A 258 -26.62 2.90 -6.83
C THR A 258 -25.45 2.70 -7.80
N VAL A 259 -24.52 3.66 -7.84
CA VAL A 259 -23.30 3.58 -8.66
C VAL A 259 -22.47 2.37 -8.25
N LEU A 260 -22.20 2.18 -6.96
CA LEU A 260 -21.42 1.05 -6.44
C LEU A 260 -22.02 -0.31 -6.84
N ALA A 261 -23.36 -0.42 -6.88
CA ALA A 261 -24.05 -1.63 -7.30
C ALA A 261 -23.93 -1.91 -8.83
N LYS A 262 -23.72 -0.87 -9.64
CA LYS A 262 -23.57 -0.96 -11.11
C LYS A 262 -22.12 -1.04 -11.59
N MET A 263 -21.15 -0.82 -10.71
CA MET A 263 -19.73 -0.89 -11.02
C MET A 263 -19.34 -2.25 -11.60
N PRO A 264 -18.40 -2.32 -12.57
CA PRO A 264 -17.90 -3.58 -13.10
C PRO A 264 -17.45 -4.56 -12.02
N ASP A 265 -17.67 -5.85 -12.28
CA ASP A 265 -17.15 -6.94 -11.45
C ASP A 265 -15.67 -7.20 -11.77
N TYR A 266 -14.95 -7.77 -10.81
CA TYR A 266 -13.63 -8.32 -11.09
C TYR A 266 -13.77 -9.60 -11.92
N THR A 267 -12.88 -9.78 -12.89
CA THR A 267 -12.87 -10.97 -13.77
C THR A 267 -11.61 -11.81 -13.52
N ILE A 268 -11.70 -13.09 -13.88
CA ILE A 268 -10.60 -14.04 -13.83
C ILE A 268 -10.25 -14.39 -15.27
N ASP A 269 -8.97 -14.31 -15.60
CA ASP A 269 -8.48 -14.64 -16.94
C ASP A 269 -8.42 -16.17 -17.18
N PRO A 270 -8.24 -16.62 -18.44
CA PRO A 270 -8.18 -18.06 -18.75
C PRO A 270 -7.06 -18.85 -18.05
N SER A 271 -6.04 -18.16 -17.53
CA SER A 271 -4.95 -18.78 -16.77
C SER A 271 -5.24 -18.89 -15.27
N GLY A 272 -6.41 -18.42 -14.82
CA GLY A 272 -6.83 -18.42 -13.43
C GLY A 272 -6.34 -17.22 -12.63
N ALA A 273 -5.65 -16.26 -13.25
CA ALA A 273 -5.20 -15.04 -12.58
C ALA A 273 -6.32 -14.00 -12.56
N LEU A 274 -6.29 -13.10 -11.58
CA LEU A 274 -7.14 -11.91 -11.60
C LEU A 274 -6.84 -11.10 -12.88
N SER A 275 -7.85 -10.79 -13.68
CA SER A 275 -7.65 -10.01 -14.90
C SER A 275 -7.15 -8.60 -14.55
N GLU A 276 -6.16 -8.11 -15.30
CA GLU A 276 -5.67 -6.75 -15.14
C GLU A 276 -6.61 -5.72 -15.77
N TRP A 277 -7.35 -6.15 -16.79
CA TRP A 277 -8.43 -5.41 -17.41
C TRP A 277 -9.69 -6.29 -17.41
N ALA A 278 -10.75 -5.84 -16.74
CA ALA A 278 -12.05 -6.50 -16.72
C ALA A 278 -12.85 -6.14 -17.98
N TRP A 279 -12.27 -6.47 -19.14
CA TRP A 279 -12.83 -6.21 -20.47
C TRP A 279 -12.69 -7.43 -21.38
N PRO A 280 -13.73 -7.80 -22.15
CA PRO A 280 -13.66 -8.94 -23.06
C PRO A 280 -12.52 -8.80 -24.08
N ALA A 281 -11.87 -9.94 -24.38
CA ALA A 281 -10.78 -10.06 -25.35
C ALA A 281 -9.50 -9.27 -25.02
N VAL A 282 -9.33 -8.83 -23.76
CA VAL A 282 -8.05 -8.28 -23.27
C VAL A 282 -7.32 -9.37 -22.51
N THR A 283 -6.10 -9.66 -22.94
CA THR A 283 -5.24 -10.69 -22.32
C THR A 283 -4.20 -10.04 -21.44
N ASN A 284 -4.04 -10.54 -20.23
CA ASN A 284 -3.00 -10.11 -19.30
C ASN A 284 -1.61 -10.20 -19.96
N ASN A 285 -0.74 -9.25 -19.62
CA ASN A 285 0.69 -9.40 -19.81
C ASN A 285 1.31 -9.67 -18.44
N ASP A 286 1.54 -10.95 -18.15
CA ASP A 286 2.06 -11.41 -16.86
C ASP A 286 3.57 -11.12 -16.69
N GLN A 287 4.28 -10.82 -17.78
CA GLN A 287 5.70 -10.49 -17.80
C GLN A 287 5.93 -8.99 -17.59
N HIS A 288 5.51 -8.47 -16.44
CA HIS A 288 5.61 -7.05 -16.13
C HIS A 288 5.89 -6.79 -14.66
N ARG A 289 6.61 -5.70 -14.39
CA ARG A 289 7.10 -5.30 -13.06
C ARG A 289 6.02 -4.73 -12.12
N HIS A 290 4.96 -4.12 -12.67
CA HIS A 290 3.79 -3.64 -11.91
C HIS A 290 2.75 -4.74 -11.69
N ALA A 291 2.04 -4.66 -10.57
CA ALA A 291 0.93 -5.57 -10.26
C ALA A 291 -0.36 -4.80 -9.91
N SER A 292 -0.64 -3.72 -10.62
CA SER A 292 -1.71 -2.74 -10.32
C SER A 292 -3.11 -3.34 -10.16
N HIS A 293 -3.38 -4.47 -10.80
CA HIS A 293 -4.66 -5.18 -10.66
C HIS A 293 -4.85 -5.87 -9.31
N LEU A 294 -3.78 -6.05 -8.53
CA LEU A 294 -3.85 -6.51 -7.14
C LEU A 294 -4.20 -5.39 -6.14
N TYR A 295 -4.53 -4.17 -6.60
CA TYR A 295 -5.05 -3.10 -5.75
C TYR A 295 -6.13 -3.54 -4.74
N PRO A 296 -7.11 -4.42 -5.09
CA PRO A 296 -8.08 -4.93 -4.11
C PRO A 296 -7.48 -5.56 -2.85
N VAL A 297 -6.19 -5.90 -2.86
CA VAL A 297 -5.48 -6.55 -1.75
C VAL A 297 -4.23 -5.79 -1.27
N TYR A 298 -4.02 -4.53 -1.66
CA TYR A 298 -2.82 -3.75 -1.25
C TYR A 298 -2.83 -3.33 0.23
N ASP A 299 -3.96 -2.80 0.71
CA ASP A 299 -4.07 -2.16 2.04
C ASP A 299 -5.17 -2.78 2.92
N GLY A 300 -5.53 -4.03 2.60
CA GLY A 300 -6.64 -4.77 3.17
C GLY A 300 -7.10 -5.84 2.19
N VAL A 301 -8.30 -6.38 2.37
CA VAL A 301 -8.93 -7.26 1.37
C VAL A 301 -10.29 -6.69 1.02
N ALA A 302 -10.47 -6.29 -0.25
CA ALA A 302 -11.75 -5.77 -0.73
C ALA A 302 -12.89 -6.77 -0.45
N PRO A 303 -14.10 -6.31 -0.09
CA PRO A 303 -15.23 -7.18 0.27
C PRO A 303 -15.57 -8.24 -0.79
N GLU A 304 -15.45 -7.92 -2.07
CA GLU A 304 -15.67 -8.87 -3.17
C GLU A 304 -14.67 -10.03 -3.12
N VAL A 305 -13.39 -9.72 -2.90
CA VAL A 305 -12.33 -10.71 -2.78
C VAL A 305 -12.49 -11.49 -1.47
N ALA A 306 -12.76 -10.82 -0.35
CA ALA A 306 -12.91 -11.47 0.95
C ALA A 306 -14.02 -12.54 0.97
N ARG A 307 -15.10 -12.33 0.20
CA ARG A 307 -16.27 -13.22 0.16
C ARG A 307 -16.21 -14.29 -0.94
N SER A 308 -15.28 -14.20 -1.89
CA SER A 308 -15.13 -15.18 -2.98
C SER A 308 -13.82 -15.93 -2.86
N ARG A 309 -13.90 -17.24 -2.68
CA ARG A 309 -12.71 -18.11 -2.68
C ARG A 309 -12.02 -18.08 -4.03
N GLU A 310 -12.78 -18.00 -5.12
CA GLU A 310 -12.30 -17.95 -6.50
C GLU A 310 -11.48 -16.68 -6.73
N LEU A 311 -11.96 -15.51 -6.30
CA LEU A 311 -11.21 -14.26 -6.43
C LEU A 311 -9.97 -14.21 -5.54
N ARG A 312 -10.00 -14.79 -4.33
CA ARG A 312 -8.80 -14.92 -3.48
C ARG A 312 -7.73 -15.75 -4.17
N GLU A 313 -8.13 -16.89 -4.74
CA GLU A 313 -7.21 -17.74 -5.48
C GLU A 313 -6.69 -17.04 -6.73
N ALA A 314 -7.55 -16.30 -7.45
CA ALA A 314 -7.12 -15.54 -8.63
C ALA A 314 -6.09 -14.45 -8.30
N CYS A 315 -6.23 -13.77 -7.16
CA CYS A 315 -5.21 -12.85 -6.66
C CYS A 315 -3.90 -13.57 -6.34
N ARG A 316 -3.97 -14.75 -5.69
CA ARG A 316 -2.79 -15.57 -5.38
C ARG A 316 -2.06 -16.03 -6.65
N VAL A 317 -2.80 -16.49 -7.67
CA VAL A 317 -2.24 -16.90 -8.97
C VAL A 317 -1.58 -15.71 -9.70
N ALA A 318 -2.18 -14.53 -9.63
CA ALA A 318 -1.58 -13.30 -10.17
C ALA A 318 -0.26 -12.94 -9.47
N ILE A 319 -0.17 -13.09 -8.15
CA ILE A 319 1.09 -12.90 -7.40
C ILE A 319 2.14 -13.91 -7.85
N GLU A 320 1.78 -15.19 -7.95
CA GLU A 320 2.69 -16.25 -8.38
C GLU A 320 3.29 -15.98 -9.76
N LYS A 321 2.47 -15.59 -10.74
CA LYS A 321 2.93 -15.25 -12.10
C LYS A 321 3.89 -14.08 -12.14
N ARG A 322 3.63 -13.04 -11.34
CA ARG A 322 4.53 -11.89 -11.21
C ARG A 322 5.86 -12.28 -10.55
N LEU A 323 5.83 -13.19 -9.59
CA LEU A 323 7.04 -13.73 -8.96
C LEU A 323 7.79 -14.68 -9.92
N GLU A 324 7.11 -15.50 -10.71
CA GLU A 324 7.72 -16.34 -11.74
C GLU A 324 8.55 -15.51 -12.73
N TYR A 325 7.96 -14.44 -13.28
CA TYR A 325 8.67 -13.48 -14.13
C TYR A 325 9.94 -12.91 -13.46
N ARG A 326 9.90 -12.66 -12.15
CA ARG A 326 11.05 -12.17 -11.38
C ARG A 326 12.10 -13.25 -11.12
N ARG A 327 11.68 -14.47 -10.81
CA ARG A 327 12.59 -15.62 -10.64
C ARG A 327 13.38 -15.88 -11.91
N GLU A 328 12.74 -15.84 -13.08
CA GLU A 328 13.39 -15.98 -14.39
C GLU A 328 14.48 -14.93 -14.65
N ARG A 329 14.35 -13.75 -14.04
CA ARG A 329 15.26 -12.61 -14.22
C ARG A 329 16.14 -12.34 -13.00
N ASN A 330 16.14 -13.25 -12.03
CA ASN A 330 16.90 -13.12 -10.78
C ASN A 330 16.62 -11.80 -10.02
N GLY A 331 15.35 -11.42 -9.91
CA GLY A 331 14.92 -10.23 -9.16
C GLY A 331 15.06 -8.91 -9.93
N ALA A 332 15.18 -8.94 -11.26
CA ALA A 332 15.35 -7.72 -12.03
C ALA A 332 14.11 -6.80 -11.98
N GLU A 333 14.42 -5.52 -11.86
CA GLU A 333 13.59 -4.32 -11.93
C GLU A 333 12.43 -4.13 -10.93
N MET A 334 12.37 -2.90 -10.43
CA MET A 334 11.34 -2.24 -9.64
C MET A 334 10.99 -2.89 -8.31
N ALA A 335 11.63 -2.40 -7.25
CA ALA A 335 11.41 -2.79 -5.87
C ALA A 335 9.96 -2.58 -5.41
N PHE A 336 9.31 -1.46 -5.74
CA PHE A 336 7.95 -1.22 -5.26
C PHE A 336 6.93 -2.24 -5.79
N GLY A 337 7.18 -2.85 -6.95
CA GLY A 337 6.35 -3.94 -7.46
C GLY A 337 6.40 -5.13 -6.51
N LEU A 338 7.59 -5.48 -5.99
CA LEU A 338 7.72 -6.51 -4.94
C LEU A 338 7.07 -6.11 -3.62
N VAL A 339 7.11 -4.82 -3.26
CA VAL A 339 6.41 -4.31 -2.07
C VAL A 339 4.91 -4.57 -2.21
N GLN A 340 4.31 -4.22 -3.35
CA GLN A 340 2.89 -4.46 -3.64
C GLN A 340 2.54 -5.95 -3.62
N LEU A 341 3.39 -6.82 -4.17
CA LEU A 341 3.21 -8.27 -4.12
C LEU A 341 3.29 -8.81 -2.69
N GLY A 342 4.27 -8.36 -1.91
CA GLY A 342 4.45 -8.77 -0.52
C GLY A 342 3.29 -8.33 0.38
N MET A 343 2.82 -7.09 0.23
CA MET A 343 1.63 -6.58 0.91
C MET A 343 0.39 -7.41 0.54
N SER A 344 0.19 -7.66 -0.75
CA SER A 344 -0.93 -8.47 -1.26
C SER A 344 -0.93 -9.89 -0.70
N ALA A 345 0.23 -10.56 -0.71
CA ALA A 345 0.39 -11.89 -0.15
C ALA A 345 0.13 -11.90 1.36
N ALA A 346 0.62 -10.89 2.10
CA ALA A 346 0.40 -10.77 3.53
C ALA A 346 -1.09 -10.58 3.89
N TYR A 347 -1.85 -9.78 3.13
CA TYR A 347 -3.29 -9.64 3.34
C TYR A 347 -4.08 -10.88 2.92
N LEU A 348 -3.61 -11.64 1.92
CA LEU A 348 -4.22 -12.91 1.53
C LEU A 348 -3.92 -14.07 2.50
N ARG A 349 -3.02 -13.85 3.47
CA ARG A 349 -2.50 -14.86 4.42
C ARG A 349 -1.59 -15.92 3.78
N ASP A 350 -0.89 -15.55 2.70
CA ASP A 350 0.10 -16.42 2.06
C ASP A 350 1.50 -16.10 2.56
N THR A 351 1.90 -16.77 3.65
CA THR A 351 3.21 -16.55 4.29
C THR A 351 4.38 -16.85 3.36
N ALA A 352 4.26 -17.85 2.48
CA ALA A 352 5.37 -18.26 1.62
C ALA A 352 5.66 -17.17 0.57
N LEU A 353 4.62 -16.69 -0.12
CA LEU A 353 4.78 -15.62 -1.13
C LEU A 353 5.18 -14.28 -0.49
N ALA A 354 4.62 -13.96 0.68
CA ALA A 354 4.99 -12.74 1.40
C ALA A 354 6.46 -12.77 1.84
N TYR A 355 6.92 -13.91 2.38
CA TYR A 355 8.30 -14.06 2.80
C TYR A 355 9.27 -14.05 1.63
N GLU A 356 8.93 -14.69 0.49
CA GLU A 356 9.75 -14.61 -0.72
C GLU A 356 9.97 -13.15 -1.16
N CYS A 357 8.93 -12.31 -1.10
CA CYS A 357 9.08 -10.88 -1.37
C CYS A 357 10.06 -10.19 -0.41
N VAL A 358 10.01 -10.52 0.89
CA VAL A 358 10.97 -10.03 1.89
C VAL A 358 12.39 -10.48 1.58
N GLU A 359 12.58 -11.72 1.14
CA GLU A 359 13.90 -12.23 0.74
C GLU A 359 14.48 -11.44 -0.44
N TRP A 360 13.69 -11.23 -1.49
CA TRP A 360 14.11 -10.43 -2.63
C TRP A 360 14.44 -8.98 -2.23
N LEU A 361 13.52 -8.32 -1.51
CA LEU A 361 13.69 -6.94 -1.04
C LEU A 361 14.93 -6.77 -0.14
N THR A 362 15.24 -7.75 0.69
CA THR A 362 16.39 -7.71 1.61
C THR A 362 17.72 -7.94 0.90
N ASN A 363 17.78 -8.94 0.00
CA ASN A 363 19.05 -9.34 -0.60
C ASN A 363 19.43 -8.49 -1.82
N GLY A 364 18.44 -8.08 -2.62
CA GLY A 364 18.69 -7.46 -3.94
C GLY A 364 18.77 -5.93 -3.95
N TYR A 365 18.01 -5.24 -3.09
CA TYR A 365 17.69 -3.82 -3.29
C TYR A 365 18.43 -2.87 -2.35
N TRP A 366 19.60 -3.28 -1.85
CA TRP A 366 20.41 -2.50 -0.93
C TRP A 366 21.88 -2.50 -1.37
N SER A 367 22.50 -1.33 -1.37
CA SER A 367 23.96 -1.22 -1.51
C SER A 367 24.69 -1.75 -0.26
N PRO A 368 26.02 -1.96 -0.31
CA PRO A 368 26.82 -2.26 0.88
C PRO A 368 26.72 -1.20 1.99
N ALA A 369 26.37 0.05 1.63
CA ALA A 369 26.15 1.15 2.56
C ALA A 369 24.69 1.22 3.08
N MET A 370 23.86 0.19 2.82
CA MET A 370 22.43 0.17 3.14
C MET A 370 21.63 1.32 2.52
N VAL A 371 22.05 1.78 1.34
CA VAL A 371 21.24 2.68 0.52
C VAL A 371 20.30 1.85 -0.32
N SER A 372 19.00 2.13 -0.25
CA SER A 372 17.98 1.43 -1.02
C SER A 372 18.03 1.77 -2.50
N GLN A 373 17.61 0.81 -3.33
CA GLN A 373 17.61 0.92 -4.78
C GLN A 373 16.24 0.50 -5.33
N HIS A 374 15.82 1.14 -6.42
CA HIS A 374 14.66 0.74 -7.21
C HIS A 374 14.98 -0.47 -8.08
N ASP A 375 16.10 -0.39 -8.79
CA ASP A 375 16.65 -1.45 -9.64
C ASP A 375 18.00 -1.86 -9.04
N PRO A 376 18.21 -3.16 -8.75
CA PRO A 376 19.43 -3.64 -8.09
C PRO A 376 20.70 -3.18 -8.83
N GLY A 377 21.58 -2.48 -8.11
CA GLY A 377 22.87 -2.02 -8.65
C GLY A 377 22.83 -0.76 -9.55
N ASP A 378 21.65 -0.20 -9.84
CA ASP A 378 21.52 0.91 -10.79
C ASP A 378 20.90 2.15 -10.13
N ILE A 379 19.61 2.07 -9.79
CA ILE A 379 18.83 3.28 -9.49
C ILE A 379 18.62 3.45 -8.00
N LEU A 380 19.25 4.47 -7.40
CA LEU A 380 18.95 4.89 -6.02
C LEU A 380 17.50 5.34 -5.91
N ASN A 381 16.76 4.76 -4.96
CA ASN A 381 15.38 5.13 -4.64
C ASN A 381 15.01 4.74 -3.22
N VAL A 382 14.05 5.43 -2.59
CA VAL A 382 13.60 5.17 -1.21
C VAL A 382 12.29 4.36 -1.12
N ASP A 383 11.75 3.91 -2.24
CA ASP A 383 10.57 3.04 -2.25
C ASP A 383 10.76 1.73 -1.45
N THR A 384 11.92 1.08 -1.55
CA THR A 384 12.28 -0.09 -0.71
C THR A 384 12.40 0.29 0.76
N SER A 385 12.87 1.51 1.05
CA SER A 385 13.09 1.99 2.43
C SER A 385 11.80 2.12 3.22
N GLY A 386 10.71 2.56 2.59
CA GLY A 386 9.38 2.50 3.19
C GLY A 386 8.68 1.16 3.01
N GLY A 387 8.90 0.50 1.87
CA GLY A 387 8.14 -0.68 1.47
C GLY A 387 8.53 -1.96 2.19
N LEU A 388 9.83 -2.25 2.36
CA LEU A 388 10.26 -3.46 3.08
C LEU A 388 9.76 -3.47 4.53
N PRO A 389 9.91 -2.38 5.33
CA PRO A 389 9.31 -2.33 6.66
C PRO A 389 7.80 -2.50 6.65
N ALA A 390 7.09 -1.95 5.66
CA ALA A 390 5.64 -2.08 5.56
C ALA A 390 5.19 -3.54 5.35
N VAL A 391 5.88 -4.28 4.47
CA VAL A 391 5.61 -5.70 4.24
C VAL A 391 5.85 -6.49 5.53
N ILE A 392 6.99 -6.29 6.19
CA ILE A 392 7.33 -6.99 7.44
C ILE A 392 6.30 -6.69 8.54
N MET A 393 5.95 -5.42 8.74
CA MET A 393 4.93 -5.03 9.73
C MET A 393 3.58 -5.68 9.39
N THR A 394 3.16 -5.67 8.13
CA THR A 394 1.90 -6.27 7.68
C THR A 394 1.87 -7.79 7.81
N MET A 395 3.01 -8.46 7.66
CA MET A 395 3.13 -9.90 7.92
C MET A 395 2.95 -10.24 9.40
N LEU A 396 3.36 -9.33 10.30
CA LEU A 396 3.41 -9.58 11.74
C LEU A 396 2.20 -9.02 12.48
N VAL A 397 1.62 -7.89 12.06
CA VAL A 397 0.42 -7.30 12.66
C VAL A 397 -0.40 -6.57 11.61
N GLN A 398 -1.73 -6.78 11.64
CA GLN A 398 -2.68 -6.08 10.78
C GLN A 398 -3.82 -5.52 11.61
N SER A 399 -4.39 -4.39 11.19
CA SER A 399 -5.55 -3.78 11.84
C SER A 399 -6.66 -3.48 10.85
N PHE A 400 -7.90 -3.75 11.26
CA PHE A 400 -9.08 -3.67 10.42
C PHE A 400 -10.18 -2.85 11.09
N GLU A 401 -10.83 -2.03 10.28
CA GLU A 401 -12.00 -1.25 10.68
C GLU A 401 -13.19 -2.15 11.07
N PRO A 402 -14.03 -1.73 12.03
CA PRO A 402 -15.29 -2.38 12.33
C PRO A 402 -16.18 -2.56 11.10
N GLN A 403 -16.85 -3.71 10.99
CA GLN A 403 -17.77 -3.99 9.87
C GLN A 403 -19.16 -3.34 10.04
N SER A 404 -19.48 -2.86 11.25
CA SER A 404 -20.73 -2.20 11.56
C SER A 404 -20.53 -1.19 12.69
N PRO A 405 -21.37 -0.14 12.76
CA PRO A 405 -21.30 0.84 13.85
C PRO A 405 -21.38 0.16 15.22
N GLY A 406 -20.44 0.50 16.12
CA GLY A 406 -20.37 -0.05 17.48
C GLY A 406 -19.70 -1.42 17.60
N ALA A 407 -19.32 -2.07 16.50
CA ALA A 407 -18.46 -3.24 16.54
C ALA A 407 -17.00 -2.84 16.89
N PRO A 408 -16.24 -3.73 17.54
CA PRO A 408 -14.84 -3.45 17.87
C PRO A 408 -13.94 -3.46 16.63
N TRP A 409 -12.84 -2.73 16.69
CA TRP A 409 -11.72 -2.87 15.76
C TRP A 409 -11.18 -4.30 15.83
N ARG A 410 -10.48 -4.77 14.79
CA ARG A 410 -9.81 -6.08 14.84
C ARG A 410 -8.32 -5.91 14.58
N ILE A 411 -7.48 -6.45 15.46
CA ILE A 411 -6.03 -6.51 15.31
C ILE A 411 -5.63 -7.98 15.18
N SER A 412 -5.04 -8.34 14.05
CA SER A 412 -4.53 -9.68 13.79
C SER A 412 -3.04 -9.75 14.11
N ILE A 413 -2.65 -10.73 14.93
CA ILE A 413 -1.29 -10.92 15.42
C ILE A 413 -0.66 -12.13 14.76
N LEU A 414 0.58 -11.95 14.30
CA LEU A 414 1.40 -12.93 13.59
C LEU A 414 0.67 -13.66 12.46
N PRO A 415 -0.10 -12.96 11.60
CA PRO A 415 -0.90 -13.64 10.58
C PRO A 415 -0.07 -14.38 9.53
N CYS A 416 1.14 -13.89 9.25
CA CYS A 416 2.06 -14.44 8.26
C CYS A 416 3.48 -14.55 8.83
N LEU A 417 3.65 -15.12 10.04
CA LEU A 417 4.98 -15.35 10.60
C LEU A 417 5.72 -16.46 9.81
N PRO A 418 6.85 -16.17 9.15
CA PRO A 418 7.63 -17.19 8.45
C PRO A 418 8.34 -18.12 9.44
N ARG A 419 8.49 -19.40 9.06
CA ARG A 419 9.19 -20.41 9.88
C ARG A 419 10.66 -20.06 10.12
N GLU A 420 11.23 -19.25 9.23
CA GLU A 420 12.60 -18.73 9.27
C GLU A 420 12.81 -17.76 10.43
N TRP A 421 11.74 -17.23 11.06
CA TRP A 421 11.80 -16.36 12.23
C TRP A 421 11.21 -17.04 13.48
N PRO A 422 11.87 -18.08 14.02
CA PRO A 422 11.32 -18.83 15.14
C PRO A 422 11.18 -17.99 16.41
N ASN A 423 12.03 -16.96 16.59
CA ASN A 423 12.00 -16.07 17.74
C ASN A 423 12.17 -14.62 17.27
N GLY A 424 11.53 -13.70 17.97
CA GLY A 424 11.70 -12.28 17.72
C GLY A 424 10.73 -11.38 18.49
N SER A 425 10.85 -10.08 18.24
CA SER A 425 9.93 -9.08 18.76
C SER A 425 9.68 -7.97 17.75
N LEU A 426 8.49 -7.38 17.82
CA LEU A 426 8.10 -6.17 17.09
C LEU A 426 7.43 -5.25 18.10
N GLU A 427 8.02 -4.11 18.40
CA GLU A 427 7.59 -3.23 19.47
C GLU A 427 7.13 -1.87 18.94
N GLY A 428 6.11 -1.28 19.57
CA GLY A 428 5.70 0.10 19.37
C GLY A 428 5.12 0.40 17.99
N ILE A 429 4.53 -0.60 17.33
CA ILE A 429 3.81 -0.41 16.07
C ILE A 429 2.45 0.24 16.33
N ARG A 430 2.00 1.07 15.40
CA ARG A 430 0.69 1.70 15.48
C ARG A 430 -0.33 0.89 14.69
N CYS A 431 -1.59 0.93 15.11
CA CYS A 431 -2.71 0.27 14.44
C CYS A 431 -3.89 1.24 14.30
N ARG A 432 -4.72 1.01 13.27
CA ARG A 432 -5.99 1.73 13.05
C ARG A 432 -6.89 1.62 14.27
N GLY A 433 -7.64 2.67 14.56
CA GLY A 433 -8.39 2.84 15.80
C GLY A 433 -7.57 3.49 16.93
N GLY A 434 -6.31 3.84 16.66
CA GLY A 434 -5.43 4.48 17.63
C GLY A 434 -4.94 3.51 18.69
N PHE A 435 -4.37 2.37 18.27
CA PHE A 435 -3.69 1.44 19.18
C PHE A 435 -2.19 1.45 18.95
N GLU A 436 -1.43 1.21 20.00
CA GLU A 436 -0.02 0.84 19.93
C GLU A 436 0.14 -0.61 20.38
N VAL A 437 0.87 -1.41 19.61
CA VAL A 437 1.01 -2.86 19.82
C VAL A 437 2.49 -3.22 19.91
N SER A 438 2.83 -4.09 20.85
CA SER A 438 4.12 -4.74 20.94
C SER A 438 3.93 -6.24 21.13
N ILE A 439 4.68 -7.05 20.39
CA ILE A 439 4.62 -8.51 20.44
C ILE A 439 6.01 -9.12 20.60
N THR A 440 6.08 -10.22 21.36
CA THR A 440 7.23 -11.13 21.36
C THR A 440 6.76 -12.53 21.02
N TRP A 441 7.57 -13.26 20.27
CA TRP A 441 7.29 -14.65 19.91
C TRP A 441 8.51 -15.52 20.10
N ALA A 442 8.27 -16.78 20.45
CA ALA A 442 9.27 -17.80 20.63
C ALA A 442 8.76 -19.12 20.05
N ALA A 443 9.66 -19.92 19.47
CA ALA A 443 9.33 -21.17 18.80
C ALA A 443 8.13 -21.08 17.81
N GLY A 444 8.01 -19.96 17.09
CA GLY A 444 6.93 -19.72 16.12
C GLY A 444 5.55 -19.45 16.74
N ALA A 445 5.47 -19.15 18.04
CA ALA A 445 4.24 -18.85 18.76
C ALA A 445 4.32 -17.52 19.52
N LEU A 446 3.19 -16.83 19.63
CA LEU A 446 3.06 -15.59 20.39
C LEU A 446 3.35 -15.89 21.87
N GLU A 447 4.27 -15.16 22.47
CA GLU A 447 4.66 -15.31 23.87
C GLU A 447 4.10 -14.17 24.71
N ARG A 448 4.22 -12.93 24.23
CA ARG A 448 3.68 -11.74 24.90
C ARG A 448 3.01 -10.81 23.91
N LEU A 449 1.88 -10.24 24.32
CA LEU A 449 1.16 -9.18 23.63
C LEU A 449 0.94 -8.02 24.60
N HIS A 450 1.31 -6.82 24.16
CA HIS A 450 1.02 -5.57 24.84
C HIS A 450 0.26 -4.67 23.88
N VAL A 451 -0.92 -4.20 24.31
CA VAL A 451 -1.77 -3.30 23.52
C VAL A 451 -2.11 -2.09 24.37
N VAL A 452 -1.84 -0.91 23.85
CA VAL A 452 -2.22 0.37 24.44
C VAL A 452 -3.29 1.00 23.56
N THR A 453 -4.42 1.40 24.15
CA THR A 453 -5.43 2.22 23.46
C THR A 453 -5.09 3.70 23.66
N LEU A 454 -4.96 4.45 22.57
CA LEU A 454 -4.68 5.89 22.59
C LEU A 454 -5.96 6.73 22.55
N ARG A 455 -7.09 6.08 22.22
CA ARG A 455 -8.38 6.74 21.97
C ARG A 455 -9.55 6.15 22.76
N GLY A 456 -9.32 5.10 23.56
CA GLY A 456 -10.38 4.40 24.29
C GLY A 456 -11.27 3.52 23.41
N GLU A 457 -10.87 3.28 22.16
CA GLU A 457 -11.57 2.40 21.22
C GLU A 457 -11.48 0.94 21.68
N ARG A 458 -12.53 0.15 21.38
CA ARG A 458 -12.54 -1.29 21.62
C ARG A 458 -11.90 -2.04 20.45
N CYS A 459 -11.11 -3.06 20.74
CA CYS A 459 -10.59 -4.01 19.74
C CYS A 459 -10.71 -5.48 20.15
N GLN A 460 -10.73 -6.33 19.14
CA GLN A 460 -10.62 -7.77 19.20
C GLN A 460 -9.25 -8.17 18.67
N ILE A 461 -8.60 -9.10 19.36
CA ILE A 461 -7.32 -9.69 18.97
C ILE A 461 -7.59 -10.99 18.25
N GLU A 462 -7.12 -11.10 17.01
CA GLU A 462 -7.15 -12.32 16.21
C GLU A 462 -5.77 -12.98 16.22
N TYR A 463 -5.68 -14.21 16.76
CA TYR A 463 -4.46 -15.01 16.77
C TYR A 463 -4.79 -16.48 16.43
N ARG A 464 -4.12 -17.05 15.43
CA ARG A 464 -4.32 -18.43 14.96
C ARG A 464 -5.80 -18.81 14.73
N GLY A 465 -6.57 -17.88 14.16
CA GLY A 465 -7.99 -18.06 13.84
C GLY A 465 -8.93 -17.96 15.05
N ARG A 466 -8.42 -17.77 16.27
CA ARG A 466 -9.20 -17.41 17.45
C ARG A 466 -9.29 -15.90 17.55
N THR A 467 -10.43 -15.40 18.01
CA THR A 467 -10.68 -13.97 18.21
C THR A 467 -11.18 -13.75 19.62
N GLU A 468 -10.51 -12.88 20.36
CA GLU A 468 -10.90 -12.52 21.73
C GLU A 468 -11.04 -11.01 21.85
N GLU A 469 -12.03 -10.54 22.60
CA GLU A 469 -12.12 -9.13 22.94
C GLU A 469 -11.05 -8.81 23.98
N ALA A 470 -10.16 -7.87 23.68
CA ALA A 470 -9.12 -7.49 24.63
C ALA A 470 -9.78 -6.79 25.83
N PRO A 471 -9.50 -7.21 27.08
CA PRO A 471 -10.02 -6.54 28.26
C PRO A 471 -9.26 -5.21 28.42
N PHE A 472 -9.79 -4.12 27.86
CA PHE A 472 -9.21 -2.79 28.00
C PHE A 472 -9.35 -2.31 29.44
N SER A 473 -8.35 -2.57 30.26
CA SER A 473 -8.00 -1.74 31.40
C SER A 473 -6.57 -1.25 31.16
N ASP A 474 -6.37 0.06 31.26
CA ASP A 474 -5.13 0.79 30.97
C ASP A 474 -3.84 -0.05 31.10
N GLY A 475 -3.18 -0.30 29.96
CA GLY A 475 -1.76 -0.69 29.90
C GLY A 475 -1.36 -2.03 30.52
N ARG A 476 -2.22 -3.06 30.54
CA ARG A 476 -1.82 -4.39 31.03
C ARG A 476 -1.30 -5.30 29.91
N TRP A 477 -0.20 -5.98 30.21
CA TRP A 477 0.30 -7.12 29.42
C TRP A 477 -0.69 -8.28 29.51
N VAL A 478 -1.09 -8.82 28.37
CA VAL A 478 -1.76 -10.12 28.33
C VAL A 478 -0.67 -11.13 27.99
N ARG A 479 -0.36 -12.03 28.94
CA ARG A 479 0.49 -13.18 28.67
C ARG A 479 -0.36 -14.17 27.89
N ALA A 480 0.11 -14.61 26.72
CA ALA A 480 -0.53 -15.73 26.03
C ALA A 480 -0.40 -16.94 26.97
N SER A 481 -1.51 -17.43 27.51
CA SER A 481 -1.51 -18.67 28.27
C SER A 481 -1.24 -19.81 27.28
N ASP A 482 -0.26 -20.66 27.59
CA ASP A 482 0.06 -21.85 26.81
C ASP A 482 -1.20 -22.73 26.66
N GLY A 483 -1.94 -22.58 25.55
CA GLY A 483 -3.07 -23.44 25.18
C GLY A 483 -4.43 -22.78 24.92
N GLU A 484 -4.62 -21.49 25.19
CA GLU A 484 -5.89 -20.78 24.91
C GLU A 484 -5.71 -19.60 23.93
#